data_AF-A0A2N7Q8F8-F1
#
_entry.id   AF-A0A2N7Q8F8-F1
#
_cell.length_a   1.000
_cell.length_b   1.000
_cell.length_c   1.000
_cell.angle_alpha   90.00
_cell.angle_beta   90.00
_cell.angle_gamma   90.00
#
_symmetry.space_group_name_H-M   'P 1'
#
loop_
_entity.id
_entity.type
_entity.pdbx_description
1 polymer ?
#
loop_
_entity_poly.entity_id
_entity_poly.type
_entity_poly.pdbx_seq_one_letter_code
_entity_poly.pdbx_strand_id
1 'polypeptide(L)'
;MNNPDDINLKGKRITVRPSPTSSIITLIMSIIFLIFGLVLMGSNMGEAGEARGMMSFFLIIWVGACLGGVIYSLINLSSFGKSKPNPAAMEVLEVEKENPECIEEPAKEKPDFAAKLRELEALKKEGLLTEEEYQRKRQEILDEKW
;
A
#
# COMPACT_ATOMS: atom_id res chain seq x y z
N MET A 1 -12.40 6.60 -40.85
CA MET A 1 -13.13 6.24 -39.62
C MET A 1 -12.16 6.49 -38.49
N ASN A 2 -12.35 7.58 -37.74
CA ASN A 2 -11.45 7.96 -36.65
C ASN A 2 -11.93 7.24 -35.39
N ASN A 3 -11.03 6.49 -34.76
CA ASN A 3 -11.27 5.83 -33.48
C ASN A 3 -11.44 6.92 -32.40
N PRO A 4 -12.57 6.98 -31.66
CA PRO A 4 -12.78 7.99 -30.62
C PRO A 4 -11.86 7.81 -29.38
N ASP A 5 -11.12 6.71 -29.30
CA ASP A 5 -10.31 6.34 -28.13
C ASP A 5 -8.80 6.58 -28.29
N ASP A 6 -8.37 7.34 -29.32
CA ASP A 6 -6.98 7.80 -29.42
C ASP A 6 -6.72 8.91 -28.38
N ILE A 7 -6.57 8.50 -27.11
CA ILE A 7 -6.20 9.35 -25.99
C ILE A 7 -4.85 9.98 -26.31
N ASN A 8 -4.87 11.25 -26.67
CA ASN A 8 -3.69 12.03 -27.05
C ASN A 8 -2.78 12.22 -25.83
N LEU A 9 -1.82 11.30 -25.62
CA LEU A 9 -0.85 11.33 -24.54
C LEU A 9 0.31 12.32 -24.76
N LYS A 10 0.28 13.16 -25.82
CA LYS A 10 1.32 14.18 -26.03
C LYS A 10 1.17 15.31 -24.99
N GLY A 11 1.85 15.14 -23.86
CA GLY A 11 2.11 16.22 -22.89
C GLY A 11 1.73 15.90 -21.44
N LYS A 12 1.11 14.75 -21.16
CA LYS A 12 0.73 14.39 -19.78
C LYS A 12 1.89 13.64 -19.11
N ARG A 13 2.62 14.34 -18.23
CA ARG A 13 3.68 13.74 -17.41
C ARG A 13 3.02 12.91 -16.30
N ILE A 14 2.98 11.58 -16.47
CA ILE A 14 2.47 10.66 -15.46
C ILE A 14 3.58 10.45 -14.42
N THR A 15 3.43 11.06 -13.25
CA THR A 15 4.32 10.82 -12.10
C THR A 15 3.75 9.66 -11.29
N VAL A 16 4.23 8.45 -11.57
CA VAL A 16 3.94 7.28 -10.74
C VAL A 16 4.71 7.40 -9.43
N ARG A 17 3.99 7.33 -8.30
CA ARG A 17 4.60 7.26 -6.97
C ARG A 17 4.95 5.81 -6.64
N PRO A 18 6.12 5.53 -6.05
CA PRO A 18 6.45 4.19 -5.58
C PRO A 18 5.45 3.72 -4.53
N SER A 19 5.02 2.45 -4.60
CA SER A 19 4.00 1.88 -3.71
C SER A 19 4.38 2.01 -2.22
N PRO A 20 3.45 2.43 -1.33
CA PRO A 20 3.67 2.49 0.12
C PRO A 20 4.15 1.16 0.70
N THR A 21 3.63 0.04 0.19
CA THR A 21 3.97 -1.32 0.65
C THR A 21 5.47 -1.60 0.45
N SER A 22 6.03 -1.18 -0.69
CA SER A 22 7.46 -1.34 -0.97
C SER A 22 8.32 -0.59 0.04
N SER A 23 7.93 0.63 0.42
CA SER A 23 8.66 1.42 1.42
C SER A 23 8.53 0.86 2.83
N ILE A 24 7.38 0.29 3.20
CA ILE A 24 7.22 -0.37 4.52
C ILE A 24 8.13 -1.59 4.61
N ILE A 25 8.14 -2.43 3.56
CA ILE A 25 9.00 -3.63 3.51
C ILE A 25 10.48 -3.21 3.56
N THR A 26 10.87 -2.20 2.77
CA THR A 26 12.24 -1.70 2.75
C THR A 26 12.66 -1.14 4.10
N LEU A 27 11.78 -0.41 4.79
CA LEU A 27 12.04 0.11 6.13
C LEU A 27 12.28 -1.02 7.14
N ILE A 28 11.38 -2.02 7.19
CA ILE A 28 11.49 -3.17 8.11
C ILE A 28 12.78 -3.94 7.85
N MET A 29 13.07 -4.26 6.59
CA MET A 29 14.27 -4.99 6.21
C MET A 29 15.55 -4.21 6.55
N SER A 30 15.55 -2.90 6.31
CA SER A 30 16.71 -2.05 6.65
C SER A 30 16.96 -2.01 8.15
N ILE A 31 15.92 -1.97 8.98
CA ILE A 31 16.05 -2.02 10.45
C ILE A 31 16.62 -3.37 10.90
N ILE A 32 16.08 -4.49 10.38
CA ILE A 32 16.57 -5.83 10.71
C ILE A 32 18.05 -5.98 10.32
N PHE A 33 18.41 -5.54 9.11
CA PHE A 33 19.79 -5.61 8.63
C PHE A 33 20.73 -4.66 9.38
N LEU A 34 20.26 -3.52 9.90
CA LEU A 34 21.08 -2.69 10.78
C LEU A 34 21.39 -3.40 12.10
N ILE A 35 20.38 -4.01 12.72
CA ILE A 35 20.57 -4.78 13.96
C ILE A 35 21.56 -5.92 13.71
N PHE A 36 21.36 -6.69 12.63
CA PHE A 36 22.26 -7.75 12.23
C PHE A 36 23.68 -7.24 11.95
N GLY A 37 23.82 -6.16 11.19
CA GLY A 37 25.11 -5.56 10.86
C GLY A 37 25.86 -5.07 12.09
N LEU A 38 25.17 -4.48 13.07
CA LEU A 38 25.78 -4.06 14.34
C LEU A 38 26.27 -5.24 15.18
N VAL A 39 25.48 -6.32 15.26
CA VAL A 39 25.91 -7.56 15.94
C VAL A 39 27.15 -8.13 15.25
N LEU A 40 27.12 -8.24 13.92
CA LEU A 40 28.23 -8.76 13.14
C LEU A 40 29.49 -7.88 13.27
N MET A 41 29.34 -6.55 13.29
CA MET A 41 30.44 -5.60 13.52
C MET A 41 31.10 -5.82 14.90
N GLY A 42 30.29 -6.05 15.95
CA GLY A 42 30.79 -6.34 17.29
C GLY A 42 31.52 -7.67 17.38
N SER A 43 31.02 -8.72 16.71
CA SER A 43 31.65 -10.04 16.67
C SER A 43 32.99 -10.06 15.91
N ASN A 44 33.13 -9.27 14.85
CA ASN A 44 34.35 -9.20 14.05
C ASN A 44 35.50 -8.41 14.72
N MET A 45 35.26 -7.79 15.89
CA MET A 45 36.26 -6.91 16.53
C MET A 45 37.46 -7.65 17.13
N GLY A 46 37.37 -8.99 17.30
CA GLY A 46 38.41 -9.84 17.91
C GLY A 46 39.39 -10.53 16.96
N GLU A 47 39.13 -10.57 15.64
CA GLU A 47 39.98 -11.30 14.70
C GLU A 47 41.10 -10.41 14.14
N ALA A 48 42.35 -10.87 14.29
CA ALA A 48 43.56 -10.23 13.77
C ALA A 48 43.97 -10.91 12.46
N GLY A 49 43.42 -10.46 11.33
CA GLY A 49 43.77 -10.99 10.01
C GLY A 49 43.46 -10.01 8.88
N GLU A 50 44.05 -10.25 7.71
CA GLU A 50 43.92 -9.42 6.50
C GLU A 50 42.45 -9.29 6.02
N ALA A 51 41.61 -10.29 6.33
CA ALA A 51 40.17 -10.27 6.06
C ALA A 51 39.40 -9.17 6.82
N ARG A 52 39.94 -8.67 7.94
CA ARG A 52 39.30 -7.63 8.78
C ARG A 52 39.10 -6.32 8.04
N GLY A 53 40.10 -5.92 7.23
CA GLY A 53 40.06 -4.68 6.46
C GLY A 53 38.89 -4.68 5.49
N MET A 54 38.85 -5.70 4.62
CA MET A 54 37.79 -5.84 3.61
C MET A 54 36.39 -5.95 4.24
N MET A 55 36.24 -6.75 5.30
CA MET A 55 34.96 -6.91 5.98
C MET A 55 34.49 -5.62 6.67
N SER A 56 35.41 -4.85 7.27
CA SER A 56 35.08 -3.57 7.90
C SER A 56 34.62 -2.53 6.87
N PHE A 57 35.28 -2.43 5.72
CA PHE A 57 34.86 -1.53 4.63
C PHE A 57 33.47 -1.91 4.09
N PHE A 58 33.25 -3.21 3.88
CA PHE A 58 31.95 -3.72 3.47
C PHE A 58 30.85 -3.38 4.48
N LEU A 59 31.10 -3.54 5.78
CA LEU A 59 30.12 -3.21 6.83
C LEU A 59 29.81 -1.71 6.90
N ILE A 60 30.79 -0.85 6.67
CA ILE A 60 30.56 0.60 6.62
C ILE A 60 29.63 0.94 5.44
N ILE A 61 29.91 0.41 4.25
CA ILE A 61 29.07 0.62 3.06
C ILE A 61 27.67 0.05 3.29
N TRP A 62 27.56 -1.15 3.86
CA TRP A 62 26.29 -1.79 4.19
C TRP A 62 25.47 -0.90 5.13
N VAL A 63 26.04 -0.49 6.27
CA VAL A 63 25.34 0.36 7.25
C VAL A 63 24.88 1.66 6.59
N GLY A 64 25.72 2.26 5.74
CA GLY A 64 25.35 3.42 4.93
C GLY A 64 24.15 3.16 4.01
N ALA A 65 24.13 2.02 3.32
CA ALA A 65 23.03 1.62 2.45
C ALA A 65 21.73 1.40 3.23
N CYS A 66 21.78 0.74 4.39
CA CYS A 66 20.60 0.57 5.24
C CYS A 66 20.09 1.89 5.80
N LEU A 67 20.98 2.80 6.22
CA LEU A 67 20.58 4.15 6.64
C LEU A 67 19.91 4.91 5.50
N GLY A 68 20.46 4.83 4.29
CA GLY A 68 19.84 5.37 3.08
C GLY A 68 18.45 4.79 2.82
N GLY A 69 18.29 3.47 2.95
CA GLY A 69 17.01 2.77 2.82
C GLY A 69 15.97 3.21 3.85
N VAL A 70 16.37 3.40 5.12
CA VAL A 70 15.51 3.93 6.18
C VAL A 70 15.08 5.36 5.87
N ILE A 71 16.03 6.26 5.56
CA ILE A 71 15.73 7.67 5.26
C ILE A 71 14.81 7.78 4.04
N TYR A 72 15.12 7.07 2.96
CA TYR A 72 14.31 7.04 1.75
C TYR A 72 12.88 6.57 2.06
N SER A 73 12.75 5.46 2.79
CA SER A 73 11.45 4.90 3.14
C SER A 73 10.64 5.84 4.03
N LEU A 74 11.27 6.51 5.00
CA LEU A 74 10.62 7.50 5.86
C LEU A 74 10.16 8.75 5.09
N ILE A 75 10.98 9.27 4.17
CA ILE A 75 10.59 10.40 3.32
C ILE A 75 9.43 10.00 2.41
N ASN A 76 9.48 8.80 1.82
CA ASN A 76 8.41 8.31 0.96
C ASN A 76 7.10 8.11 1.76
N LEU A 77 7.16 7.42 2.91
CA LEU A 77 6.02 7.16 3.80
C LEU A 77 5.41 8.44 4.36
N SER A 78 6.23 9.40 4.82
CA SER A 78 5.75 10.67 5.36
C SER A 78 5.12 11.58 4.29
N SER A 79 5.49 11.40 3.01
CA SER A 79 4.87 12.09 1.88
C SER A 79 3.42 11.61 1.62
N PHE A 80 3.11 10.35 1.94
CA PHE A 80 1.73 9.82 1.85
C PHE A 80 0.79 10.46 2.88
N GLY A 81 1.24 10.64 4.12
CA GLY A 81 0.41 11.27 5.17
C GLY A 81 0.03 12.73 4.91
N LYS A 82 0.75 13.42 4.02
CA LYS A 82 0.49 14.83 3.64
C LYS A 82 -0.35 14.97 2.37
N SER A 83 -0.57 13.89 1.63
CA SER A 83 -1.31 13.92 0.38
C SER A 83 -2.74 13.48 0.64
N LYS A 84 -3.72 14.35 0.41
CA LYS A 84 -5.13 13.92 0.30
C LYS A 84 -5.18 12.75 -0.69
N PRO A 85 -5.90 11.65 -0.40
CA PRO A 85 -5.97 10.52 -1.30
C PRO A 85 -6.54 11.03 -2.63
N ASN A 86 -5.68 11.09 -3.66
CA ASN A 86 -6.15 11.33 -5.01
C ASN A 86 -6.45 9.94 -5.59
N PRO A 87 -7.73 9.55 -5.72
CA PRO A 87 -8.10 8.21 -6.17
C PRO A 87 -7.52 7.88 -7.55
N ALA A 88 -7.21 8.88 -8.37
CA ALA A 88 -6.62 8.72 -9.70
C ALA A 88 -5.17 8.18 -9.71
N ALA A 89 -4.46 8.19 -8.57
CA ALA A 89 -3.11 7.63 -8.49
C ALA A 89 -3.09 6.17 -7.99
N MET A 90 -4.21 5.69 -7.45
CA MET A 90 -4.36 4.32 -6.93
C MET A 90 -4.93 3.37 -8.00
N GLU A 91 -5.62 3.92 -9.00
CA GLU A 91 -6.30 3.18 -10.08
C GLU A 91 -5.35 2.63 -11.16
N VAL A 92 -4.14 3.19 -11.33
CA VAL A 92 -3.25 2.79 -12.43
C VAL A 92 -2.46 1.50 -12.12
N LEU A 93 -2.54 0.94 -10.92
CA LEU A 93 -1.70 -0.19 -10.50
C LEU A 93 -2.43 -1.53 -10.33
N GLU A 94 -3.71 -1.61 -10.70
CA GLU A 94 -4.49 -2.86 -10.65
C GLU A 94 -5.11 -3.19 -12.01
N VAL A 95 -4.28 -3.35 -13.04
CA VAL A 95 -4.70 -4.02 -14.28
C VAL A 95 -3.64 -5.06 -14.65
N GLU A 96 -3.68 -6.20 -13.96
CA GLU A 96 -3.31 -7.50 -14.53
C GLU A 96 -3.89 -8.62 -13.65
N LYS A 97 -5.15 -8.98 -13.92
CA LYS A 97 -5.61 -10.38 -13.98
C LYS A 97 -6.89 -10.45 -14.82
N GLU A 98 -6.80 -11.26 -15.86
CA GLU A 98 -7.76 -11.50 -16.93
C GLU A 98 -9.20 -11.85 -16.48
N ASN A 99 -10.16 -11.05 -16.98
CA ASN A 99 -11.35 -11.43 -17.77
C ASN A 99 -12.54 -12.19 -17.10
N PRO A 100 -13.75 -12.14 -17.69
CA PRO A 100 -14.69 -11.02 -17.84
C PRO A 100 -16.03 -11.35 -17.15
N GLU A 101 -16.68 -10.38 -16.49
CA GLU A 101 -18.15 -10.34 -16.44
C GLU A 101 -18.61 -8.98 -15.91
N CYS A 102 -19.27 -8.26 -16.81
CA CYS A 102 -20.14 -7.09 -16.65
C CYS A 102 -20.46 -6.65 -15.22
N ILE A 103 -19.92 -5.50 -14.77
CA ILE A 103 -20.69 -4.55 -13.97
C ILE A 103 -20.27 -3.13 -14.37
N GLU A 104 -21.21 -2.42 -14.96
CA GLU A 104 -21.15 -0.98 -15.23
C GLU A 104 -20.83 -0.23 -13.92
N GLU A 105 -19.86 0.68 -13.95
CA GLU A 105 -19.75 1.69 -12.88
C GLU A 105 -21.01 2.54 -12.86
N PRO A 106 -21.77 2.65 -11.75
CA PRO A 106 -22.65 3.77 -11.59
C PRO A 106 -21.85 4.91 -10.97
N ALA A 107 -21.84 5.99 -11.73
CA ALA A 107 -21.88 7.38 -11.29
C ALA A 107 -21.96 7.60 -9.77
N LYS A 108 -21.12 8.52 -9.28
CA LYS A 108 -21.29 9.19 -8.00
C LYS A 108 -22.72 9.76 -7.86
N GLU A 109 -23.64 9.03 -7.25
CA GLU A 109 -24.96 9.54 -6.89
C GLU A 109 -25.46 8.95 -5.58
N LYS A 110 -25.36 9.74 -4.51
CA LYS A 110 -26.04 9.60 -3.21
C LYS A 110 -25.75 8.28 -2.45
N PRO A 111 -25.85 8.27 -1.11
CA PRO A 111 -25.86 7.01 -0.38
C PRO A 111 -27.11 6.23 -0.80
N ASP A 112 -26.96 5.22 -1.65
CA ASP A 112 -28.05 4.29 -1.96
C ASP A 112 -28.25 3.34 -0.78
N PHE A 113 -29.08 3.78 0.17
CA PHE A 113 -29.44 3.00 1.35
C PHE A 113 -30.03 1.63 1.00
N ALA A 114 -30.68 1.50 -0.17
CA ALA A 114 -31.20 0.22 -0.64
C ALA A 114 -30.07 -0.76 -1.01
N ALA A 115 -28.97 -0.27 -1.58
CA ALA A 115 -27.78 -1.08 -1.83
C ALA A 115 -27.14 -1.56 -0.51
N LYS A 116 -26.99 -0.68 0.49
CA LYS A 116 -26.46 -1.05 1.82
C LYS A 116 -27.32 -2.11 2.52
N LEU A 117 -28.64 -2.01 2.44
CA LEU A 117 -29.56 -2.99 3.04
C LEU A 117 -29.46 -4.37 2.36
N ARG A 118 -29.29 -4.39 1.03
CA ARG A 118 -29.11 -5.62 0.26
C ARG A 118 -27.79 -6.34 0.59
N GLU A 119 -26.71 -5.58 0.76
CA GLU A 119 -25.42 -6.11 1.23
C GLU A 119 -25.51 -6.68 2.65
N LEU A 120 -26.22 -5.99 3.55
CA LEU A 120 -26.45 -6.46 4.92
C LEU A 120 -27.21 -7.81 4.96
N GLU A 121 -28.20 -7.99 4.09
CA GLU A 121 -28.93 -9.26 3.95
C GLU A 121 -28.05 -10.39 3.38
N ALA A 122 -27.16 -10.09 2.44
CA ALA A 122 -26.20 -11.07 1.93
C ALA A 122 -25.26 -11.58 3.03
N LEU A 123 -24.70 -10.65 3.82
CA LEU A 123 -23.80 -10.98 4.94
C LEU A 123 -24.49 -11.83 6.03
N LYS A 124 -25.78 -11.58 6.30
CA LYS A 124 -26.58 -12.44 7.20
C LYS A 124 -26.75 -13.84 6.61
N LYS A 125 -27.07 -13.94 5.32
CA LYS A 125 -27.31 -15.22 4.63
C LYS A 125 -26.04 -16.08 4.56
N GLU A 126 -24.88 -15.44 4.50
CA GLU A 126 -23.56 -16.08 4.56
C GLU A 126 -23.16 -16.51 5.99
N GLY A 127 -23.97 -16.18 7.01
CA GLY A 127 -23.70 -16.53 8.42
C GLY A 127 -22.59 -15.70 9.05
N LEU A 128 -22.17 -14.60 8.40
CA LEU A 128 -21.12 -13.70 8.87
C LEU A 128 -21.60 -12.71 9.93
N LEU A 129 -22.92 -12.57 10.09
CA LEU A 129 -23.57 -11.73 11.08
C LEU A 129 -24.53 -12.57 11.93
N THR A 130 -24.51 -12.33 13.24
CA THR A 130 -25.56 -12.83 14.15
C THR A 130 -26.87 -12.05 13.95
N GLU A 131 -28.01 -12.62 14.37
CA GLU A 131 -29.32 -11.96 14.21
C GLU A 131 -29.35 -10.61 14.94
N GLU A 132 -28.73 -10.55 16.11
CA GLU A 132 -28.63 -9.36 16.94
C GLU A 132 -27.82 -8.25 16.25
N GLU A 133 -26.70 -8.60 15.61
CA GLU A 133 -25.85 -7.67 14.87
C GLU A 133 -26.52 -7.17 13.59
N TYR A 134 -27.24 -8.05 12.90
CA TYR A 134 -28.04 -7.69 11.73
C TYR A 134 -29.11 -6.65 12.08
N GLN A 135 -29.89 -6.88 13.15
CA GLN A 135 -30.96 -5.96 13.54
C GLN A 135 -30.41 -4.59 13.97
N ARG A 136 -29.31 -4.55 14.72
CA ARG A 136 -28.66 -3.29 15.13
C ARG A 136 -28.20 -2.48 13.93
N LYS A 137 -27.47 -3.10 12.99
CA LYS A 137 -26.97 -2.42 11.78
C LYS A 137 -28.09 -1.99 10.83
N ARG A 138 -29.17 -2.77 10.75
CA ARG A 138 -30.36 -2.41 9.97
C ARG A 138 -31.03 -1.15 10.51
N GLN A 139 -31.12 -1.01 11.84
CA GLN A 139 -31.66 0.19 12.47
C GLN A 139 -30.75 1.41 12.25
N GLU A 140 -29.43 1.25 12.40
CA GLU A 140 -28.46 2.32 12.13
C GLU A 140 -28.58 2.86 10.68
N ILE A 141 -28.75 1.97 9.69
CA ILE A 141 -28.92 2.37 8.28
C ILE A 141 -30.27 3.07 8.05
N LEU A 142 -31.33 2.70 8.78
CA LEU A 142 -32.66 3.32 8.68
C LEU A 142 -32.75 4.66 9.44
N ASP A 143 -31.93 4.86 10.47
CA ASP A 143 -31.88 6.08 11.28
C ASP A 143 -30.99 7.17 10.65
N GLU A 144 -30.11 6.83 9.70
CA GLU A 144 -29.39 7.81 8.88
C GLU A 144 -30.39 8.65 8.06
N LYS A 145 -30.38 9.99 8.24
CA LYS A 145 -31.28 10.92 7.52
C LYS A 145 -31.23 10.71 6.01
N TRP A 146 -32.41 10.54 5.43
CA TRP A 146 -32.70 10.16 4.05
C TRP A 146 -32.97 11.41 3.20
#